data_AF-A0A524LQ87-F1
#
_entry.id   AF-A0A524LQ87-F1
#
_cell.length_a   1.000
_cell.length_b   1.000
_cell.length_c   1.000
_cell.angle_alpha   90.00
_cell.angle_beta   90.00
_cell.angle_gamma   90.00
#
_symmetry.space_group_name_H-M   'P 1'
#
loop_
_entity.id
_entity.type
_entity.pdbx_description
1 polymer ?
#
loop_
_entity_poly.entity_id
_entity_poly.type
_entity_poly.pdbx_seq_one_letter_code
_entity_poly.pdbx_strand_id
1 'polypeptide(L)'
;MTKERLDIKGDISLSRLVHQVADYDKTLPQRGMNSDLHSQASYLKGSTLSLLLDACDVTIQEIQDEISAIGRFDRRLIRNPEFKDDPLEIDMAFARLFGAGLSDGHIDQFRVFCYGEADIDRVEIFKEHVEFFGDIDYTETIDERGFHDLRYSSVLGRMLEKRGFTVGDKTVQNRGIPDFILNGPIEVQVEYLKQLWPEDGYFITGVNNHTFFAWTRSACLLDPEKDLKYGIDRTSGQKILSFIQDHGDYSEKNAFQNKKKYLRYILTGAELSRLAKCNENTVSDEAVWLQSLIESNKPLLMKHEQALLNRIGVASRDSCTEVTNYCETGRVSVQFRAVTKSLDDAMIVALIALPDDKTKRMKVIEWVQSEQARYQRVRSEVLAKGFRIALDLKPWM
;
A
#
# COMPACT_ATOMS: atom_id res chain seq x y z
N MET A 1 -22.57 16.26 -42.79
CA MET A 1 -21.20 16.37 -43.35
C MET A 1 -20.25 15.26 -42.89
N THR A 2 -20.54 14.49 -41.83
CA THR A 2 -19.64 13.43 -41.32
C THR A 2 -19.77 12.07 -42.02
N LYS A 3 -20.94 11.77 -42.62
CA LYS A 3 -21.19 10.47 -43.30
C LYS A 3 -20.42 10.26 -44.60
N GLU A 4 -20.18 11.33 -45.38
CA GLU A 4 -19.47 11.22 -46.68
C GLU A 4 -17.95 11.06 -46.55
N ARG A 5 -17.37 11.46 -45.42
CA ARG A 5 -15.92 11.28 -45.17
C ARG A 5 -15.51 9.85 -44.83
N LEU A 6 -16.47 8.98 -44.50
CA LEU A 6 -16.24 7.59 -44.08
C LEU A 6 -16.70 6.55 -45.12
N ASP A 7 -17.21 6.99 -46.29
CA ASP A 7 -17.77 6.15 -47.37
C ASP A 7 -18.76 5.06 -46.88
N ILE A 8 -19.59 5.41 -45.90
CA ILE A 8 -20.58 4.49 -45.31
C ILE A 8 -21.87 4.54 -46.15
N LYS A 9 -22.15 3.48 -46.91
CA LYS A 9 -23.42 3.29 -47.65
C LYS A 9 -24.32 2.26 -46.95
N GLY A 10 -25.56 2.66 -46.63
CA GLY A 10 -26.62 1.82 -46.05
C GLY A 10 -26.71 1.85 -44.52
N ASP A 11 -27.71 1.17 -43.96
CA ASP A 11 -27.87 0.98 -42.50
C ASP A 11 -26.82 -0.03 -42.00
N ILE A 12 -25.71 0.49 -41.50
CA ILE A 12 -24.61 -0.31 -40.97
C ILE A 12 -24.75 -0.38 -39.44
N SER A 13 -24.97 -1.60 -38.93
CA SER A 13 -24.86 -1.95 -37.51
C SER A 13 -23.58 -1.38 -36.90
N LEU A 14 -23.67 -0.74 -35.73
CA LEU A 14 -22.54 -0.13 -35.00
C LEU A 14 -21.31 -1.06 -34.93
N SER A 15 -21.55 -2.37 -34.78
CA SER A 15 -20.52 -3.42 -34.79
C SER A 15 -19.63 -3.46 -36.04
N ARG A 16 -20.17 -3.10 -37.21
CA ARG A 16 -19.41 -3.01 -38.47
C ARG A 16 -18.55 -1.75 -38.55
N LEU A 17 -18.97 -0.68 -37.88
CA LEU A 17 -18.25 0.58 -37.82
C LEU A 17 -17.04 0.45 -36.87
N VAL A 18 -17.23 -0.23 -35.74
CA VAL A 18 -16.12 -0.68 -34.86
C VAL A 18 -15.11 -1.55 -35.62
N HIS A 19 -15.59 -2.44 -36.50
CA HIS A 19 -14.74 -3.26 -37.36
C HIS A 19 -13.90 -2.47 -38.39
N GLN A 20 -14.40 -1.34 -38.89
CA GLN A 20 -13.68 -0.52 -39.88
C GLN A 20 -12.61 0.38 -39.25
N VAL A 21 -12.83 0.81 -38.01
CA VAL A 21 -11.89 1.72 -37.30
C VAL A 21 -10.73 0.96 -36.64
N ALA A 22 -10.92 -0.33 -36.31
CA ALA A 22 -9.95 -1.12 -35.55
C ALA A 22 -8.96 -1.98 -36.39
N ASP A 23 -8.95 -1.84 -37.73
CA ASP A 23 -8.01 -2.46 -38.68
C ASP A 23 -7.69 -3.95 -38.39
N TYR A 24 -8.74 -4.79 -38.33
CA TYR A 24 -8.63 -6.16 -37.80
C TYR A 24 -8.50 -7.27 -38.87
N ASP A 25 -7.60 -8.21 -38.59
CA ASP A 25 -7.28 -9.40 -39.40
C ASP A 25 -8.43 -10.43 -39.40
N LYS A 26 -8.82 -10.89 -40.58
CA LYS A 26 -10.00 -11.75 -40.84
C LYS A 26 -9.82 -13.20 -40.40
N THR A 27 -8.72 -13.55 -39.74
CA THR A 27 -8.32 -14.93 -39.44
C THR A 27 -8.82 -15.44 -38.08
N LEU A 28 -9.42 -14.60 -37.23
CA LEU A 28 -9.90 -15.02 -35.90
C LEU A 28 -11.40 -15.43 -35.91
N PRO A 29 -11.77 -16.54 -35.23
CA PRO A 29 -13.10 -17.14 -35.32
C PRO A 29 -14.20 -16.23 -34.72
N GLN A 30 -15.35 -16.18 -35.41
CA GLN A 30 -16.52 -15.30 -35.22
C GLN A 30 -17.17 -15.25 -33.81
N ARG A 31 -16.65 -15.93 -32.79
CA ARG A 31 -17.24 -15.96 -31.43
C ARG A 31 -16.76 -14.83 -30.49
N GLY A 32 -15.93 -13.89 -30.93
CA GLY A 32 -15.12 -13.09 -30.00
C GLY A 32 -15.64 -11.71 -29.58
N MET A 33 -16.33 -10.95 -30.44
CA MET A 33 -16.21 -9.48 -30.34
C MET A 33 -17.51 -8.65 -30.29
N ASN A 34 -18.69 -9.25 -30.37
CA ASN A 34 -19.97 -8.51 -30.24
C ASN A 34 -21.02 -9.27 -29.42
N SER A 35 -20.61 -10.28 -28.64
CA SER A 35 -21.57 -11.08 -27.87
C SER A 35 -22.29 -10.27 -26.78
N ASP A 36 -21.67 -9.18 -26.34
CA ASP A 36 -22.16 -8.20 -25.38
C ASP A 36 -23.06 -7.11 -25.99
N LEU A 37 -23.15 -7.01 -27.32
CA LEU A 37 -24.07 -6.10 -28.02
C LEU A 37 -25.37 -6.80 -28.47
N HIS A 38 -25.56 -8.07 -28.11
CA HIS A 38 -26.84 -8.74 -28.32
C HIS A 38 -27.88 -8.21 -27.33
N SER A 39 -29.14 -8.06 -27.77
CA SER A 39 -30.24 -7.59 -26.92
C SER A 39 -30.55 -8.48 -25.71
N GLN A 40 -29.98 -9.68 -25.64
CA GLN A 40 -30.10 -10.62 -24.52
C GLN A 40 -28.82 -10.69 -23.66
N ALA A 41 -27.78 -9.93 -23.97
CA ALA A 41 -26.58 -9.89 -23.15
C ALA A 41 -26.88 -9.17 -21.84
N SER A 42 -26.63 -9.85 -20.72
CA SER A 42 -26.79 -9.29 -19.36
C SER A 42 -25.56 -8.52 -18.88
N TYR A 43 -24.55 -8.35 -19.73
CA TYR A 43 -23.28 -7.72 -19.39
C TYR A 43 -22.68 -7.00 -20.60
N LEU A 44 -22.01 -5.88 -20.32
CA LEU A 44 -21.26 -5.10 -21.30
C LEU A 44 -19.78 -5.08 -20.90
N LYS A 45 -18.88 -5.33 -21.84
CA LYS A 45 -17.44 -5.19 -21.54
C LYS A 45 -17.10 -3.71 -21.36
N GLY A 46 -16.23 -3.39 -20.40
CA GLY A 46 -15.81 -2.00 -20.14
C GLY A 46 -15.18 -1.30 -21.35
N SER A 47 -14.48 -2.02 -22.22
CA SER A 47 -13.94 -1.47 -23.48
C SER A 47 -15.05 -1.10 -24.46
N THR A 48 -16.10 -1.91 -24.54
CA THR A 48 -17.28 -1.63 -25.37
C THR A 48 -18.04 -0.44 -24.82
N LEU A 49 -18.21 -0.38 -23.49
CA LEU A 49 -18.83 0.77 -22.82
C LEU A 49 -18.07 2.07 -23.09
N SER A 50 -16.74 2.08 -22.92
CA SER A 50 -15.90 3.25 -23.21
C SER A 50 -16.11 3.74 -24.64
N LEU A 51 -16.12 2.83 -25.61
CA LEU A 51 -16.34 3.19 -27.01
C LEU A 51 -17.74 3.77 -27.27
N LEU A 52 -18.77 3.25 -26.60
CA LEU A 52 -20.14 3.77 -26.71
C LEU A 52 -20.24 5.18 -26.11
N LEU A 53 -19.64 5.40 -24.94
CA LEU A 53 -19.57 6.71 -24.28
C LEU A 53 -18.89 7.73 -25.19
N ASP A 54 -17.71 7.39 -25.72
CA ASP A 54 -16.94 8.24 -26.64
C ASP A 54 -17.71 8.54 -27.93
N ALA A 55 -18.42 7.54 -28.49
CA ALA A 55 -19.17 7.70 -29.74
C ALA A 55 -20.46 8.52 -29.57
N CYS A 56 -21.04 8.51 -28.37
CA CYS A 56 -22.26 9.24 -28.04
C CYS A 56 -21.99 10.62 -27.42
N ASP A 57 -20.73 10.96 -27.13
CA ASP A 57 -20.35 12.17 -26.38
C ASP A 57 -21.04 12.22 -25.00
N VAL A 58 -21.07 11.05 -24.34
CA VAL A 58 -21.70 10.84 -23.03
C VAL A 58 -20.62 10.40 -22.05
N THR A 59 -20.66 10.95 -20.84
CA THR A 59 -19.74 10.60 -19.74
C THR A 59 -20.25 9.41 -18.94
N ILE A 60 -19.36 8.72 -18.22
CA ILE A 60 -19.77 7.59 -17.38
C ILE A 60 -20.67 8.03 -16.22
N GLN A 61 -20.54 9.29 -15.77
CA GLN A 61 -21.39 9.89 -14.74
C GLN A 61 -22.84 10.01 -15.18
N GLU A 62 -23.09 10.39 -16.44
CA GLU A 62 -24.45 10.59 -16.98
C GLU A 62 -25.26 9.28 -17.06
N ILE A 63 -24.59 8.14 -17.12
CA ILE A 63 -25.22 6.82 -17.19
C ILE A 63 -24.97 5.97 -15.94
N GLN A 64 -24.37 6.54 -14.89
CA GLN A 64 -23.98 5.80 -13.69
C GLN A 64 -25.17 5.05 -13.09
N ASP A 65 -26.33 5.69 -12.99
CA ASP A 65 -27.55 5.12 -12.42
C ASP A 65 -28.10 3.94 -13.24
N GLU A 66 -27.66 3.77 -14.49
CA GLU A 66 -27.99 2.64 -15.34
C GLU A 66 -27.03 1.44 -15.11
N ILE A 67 -25.87 1.67 -14.49
CA ILE A 67 -24.87 0.65 -14.21
C ILE A 67 -25.16 0.02 -12.86
N SER A 68 -25.90 -1.08 -12.83
CA SER A 68 -26.24 -1.77 -11.57
C SER A 68 -25.04 -2.45 -10.87
N ALA A 69 -24.04 -2.90 -11.62
CA ALA A 69 -22.87 -3.56 -11.04
C ALA A 69 -21.65 -3.62 -11.98
N ILE A 70 -20.45 -3.72 -11.38
CA ILE A 70 -19.17 -3.97 -12.07
C ILE A 70 -18.57 -5.29 -11.56
N GLY A 71 -18.18 -6.16 -12.48
CA GLY A 71 -17.41 -7.37 -12.18
C GLY A 71 -18.05 -8.65 -12.71
N ARG A 72 -17.74 -9.78 -12.08
CA ARG A 72 -18.38 -11.07 -12.38
C ARG A 72 -19.05 -11.60 -11.14
N PHE A 73 -20.23 -12.18 -11.31
CA PHE A 73 -21.04 -12.71 -10.20
C PHE A 73 -20.31 -13.78 -9.38
N ASP A 74 -19.48 -14.62 -10.04
CA ASP A 74 -18.67 -15.65 -9.40
C ASP A 74 -17.43 -15.11 -8.65
N ARG A 75 -17.07 -13.84 -8.87
CA ARG A 75 -15.86 -13.20 -8.31
C ARG A 75 -16.15 -11.92 -7.54
N ARG A 76 -17.39 -11.80 -7.05
CA ARG A 76 -17.93 -10.67 -6.27
C ARG A 76 -18.00 -9.38 -7.09
N LEU A 77 -19.03 -8.58 -6.84
CA LEU A 77 -19.34 -7.39 -7.63
C LEU A 77 -19.05 -6.12 -6.82
N ILE A 78 -18.93 -5.01 -7.53
CA ILE A 78 -19.21 -3.69 -6.97
C ILE A 78 -20.64 -3.37 -7.42
N ARG A 79 -21.59 -3.27 -6.49
CA ARG A 79 -22.97 -2.88 -6.80
C ARG A 79 -23.09 -1.36 -6.65
N ASN A 80 -24.03 -0.76 -7.36
CA ASN A 80 -24.25 0.69 -7.33
C ASN A 80 -22.91 1.48 -7.41
N PRO A 81 -22.06 1.21 -8.41
CA PRO A 81 -20.74 1.81 -8.49
C PRO A 81 -20.82 3.33 -8.53
N GLU A 82 -19.92 3.99 -7.80
CA GLU A 82 -19.80 5.44 -7.82
C GLU A 82 -18.62 5.88 -8.71
N PHE A 83 -18.88 6.79 -9.65
CA PHE A 83 -17.90 7.37 -10.55
C PHE A 83 -17.73 8.87 -10.28
N LYS A 84 -16.92 9.22 -9.27
CA LYS A 84 -16.55 10.62 -9.05
C LYS A 84 -15.82 11.19 -10.27
N ASP A 85 -15.95 12.50 -10.49
CA ASP A 85 -15.35 13.24 -11.59
C ASP A 85 -14.10 14.03 -11.16
N ASP A 86 -14.00 14.42 -9.88
CA ASP A 86 -12.82 15.09 -9.33
C ASP A 86 -11.59 14.14 -9.26
N PRO A 87 -10.55 14.36 -10.09
CA PRO A 87 -9.34 13.54 -10.08
C PRO A 87 -8.64 13.52 -8.72
N LEU A 88 -8.68 14.63 -7.97
CA LEU A 88 -8.03 14.74 -6.67
C LEU A 88 -8.71 13.84 -5.63
N GLU A 89 -10.05 13.84 -5.58
CA GLU A 89 -10.80 12.96 -4.67
C GLU A 89 -10.54 11.48 -4.98
N ILE A 90 -10.51 11.12 -6.26
CA ILE A 90 -10.20 9.75 -6.71
C ILE A 90 -8.79 9.35 -6.26
N ASP A 91 -7.79 10.21 -6.49
CA ASP A 91 -6.41 9.93 -6.11
C ASP A 91 -6.25 9.84 -4.59
N MET A 92 -6.94 10.69 -3.82
CA MET A 92 -7.00 10.61 -2.36
C MET A 92 -7.64 9.30 -1.90
N ALA A 93 -8.75 8.86 -2.50
CA ALA A 93 -9.39 7.59 -2.16
C ALA A 93 -8.46 6.39 -2.41
N PHE A 94 -7.77 6.36 -3.55
CA PHE A 94 -6.74 5.36 -3.80
C PHE A 94 -5.59 5.47 -2.79
N ALA A 95 -5.11 6.67 -2.49
CA ALA A 95 -4.02 6.86 -1.52
C ALA A 95 -4.34 6.26 -0.14
N ARG A 96 -5.60 6.35 0.31
CA ARG A 96 -6.04 5.69 1.55
C ARG A 96 -5.90 4.18 1.46
N LEU A 97 -6.42 3.58 0.39
CA LEU A 97 -6.30 2.13 0.16
C LEU A 97 -4.84 1.67 0.01
N PHE A 98 -3.98 2.50 -0.60
CA PHE A 98 -2.56 2.20 -0.74
C PHE A 98 -1.82 2.30 0.61
N GLY A 99 -2.13 3.28 1.46
CA GLY A 99 -1.50 3.40 2.78
C GLY A 99 -1.85 2.22 3.70
N ALA A 100 -3.12 1.83 3.72
CA ALA A 100 -3.57 0.64 4.45
C ALA A 100 -3.02 -0.66 3.82
N GLY A 101 -3.20 -0.80 2.50
CA GLY A 101 -2.85 -2.02 1.79
C GLY A 101 -1.35 -2.28 1.68
N LEU A 102 -0.51 -1.26 1.48
CA LEU A 102 0.94 -1.46 1.43
C LEU A 102 1.52 -1.83 2.81
N SER A 103 0.77 -1.58 3.88
CA SER A 103 1.06 -2.05 5.23
C SER A 103 0.50 -3.48 5.42
N ASP A 104 -0.71 -3.63 5.98
CA ASP A 104 -1.28 -4.93 6.37
C ASP A 104 -2.19 -5.59 5.32
N GLY A 105 -2.37 -4.97 4.15
CA GLY A 105 -3.07 -5.59 3.02
C GLY A 105 -2.18 -6.32 2.01
N HIS A 106 -2.79 -7.06 1.10
CA HIS A 106 -2.11 -7.59 -0.09
C HIS A 106 -3.10 -7.91 -1.22
N ILE A 107 -2.59 -8.04 -2.44
CA ILE A 107 -3.36 -8.60 -3.55
C ILE A 107 -2.85 -10.01 -3.81
N ASP A 108 -3.77 -10.98 -3.80
CA ASP A 108 -3.44 -12.38 -4.06
C ASP A 108 -3.32 -12.69 -5.57
N GLN A 109 -2.99 -13.95 -5.90
CA GLN A 109 -2.85 -14.38 -7.30
C GLN A 109 -4.14 -14.30 -8.12
N PHE A 110 -5.31 -14.29 -7.48
CA PHE A 110 -6.62 -14.16 -8.11
C PHE A 110 -7.09 -12.70 -8.22
N ARG A 111 -6.21 -11.75 -7.87
CA ARG A 111 -6.49 -10.31 -7.81
C ARG A 111 -7.55 -9.95 -6.79
N VAL A 112 -7.73 -10.77 -5.76
CA VAL A 112 -8.52 -10.41 -4.58
C VAL A 112 -7.64 -9.55 -3.69
N PHE A 113 -8.14 -8.39 -3.31
CA PHE A 113 -7.49 -7.56 -2.29
C PHE A 113 -7.92 -8.07 -0.92
N CYS A 114 -6.93 -8.41 -0.08
CA CYS A 114 -7.11 -8.89 1.28
C CYS A 114 -6.58 -7.81 2.24
N TYR A 115 -7.31 -7.58 3.32
CA TYR A 115 -6.94 -6.67 4.40
C TYR A 115 -7.23 -7.34 5.74
N GLY A 116 -6.26 -7.31 6.65
CA GLY A 116 -6.37 -7.96 7.95
C GLY A 116 -6.18 -6.95 9.08
N GLU A 117 -7.07 -6.95 10.08
CA GLU A 117 -7.03 -6.01 11.20
C GLU A 117 -7.64 -6.64 12.46
N ALA A 118 -7.08 -6.33 13.64
CA ALA A 118 -7.58 -6.77 14.93
C ALA A 118 -8.50 -5.72 15.60
N ASP A 119 -8.33 -4.44 15.30
CA ASP A 119 -9.17 -3.37 15.82
C ASP A 119 -10.44 -3.18 14.98
N ILE A 120 -11.61 -3.47 15.55
CA ILE A 120 -12.90 -3.34 14.89
C ILE A 120 -13.19 -1.90 14.43
N ASP A 121 -12.76 -0.89 15.19
CA ASP A 121 -12.98 0.51 14.80
C ASP A 121 -12.20 0.83 13.53
N ARG A 122 -11.03 0.21 13.37
CA ARG A 122 -10.19 0.37 12.19
C ARG A 122 -10.73 -0.40 10.98
N VAL A 123 -11.30 -1.60 11.20
CA VAL A 123 -12.03 -2.36 10.18
C VAL A 123 -13.15 -1.52 9.58
N GLU A 124 -13.96 -0.85 10.40
CA GLU A 124 -15.08 -0.04 9.91
C GLU A 124 -14.60 1.20 9.15
N ILE A 125 -13.56 1.90 9.64
CA ILE A 125 -12.91 3.01 8.89
C ILE A 125 -12.41 2.51 7.52
N PHE A 126 -11.81 1.32 7.47
CA PHE A 126 -11.33 0.77 6.21
C PHE A 126 -12.47 0.43 5.25
N LYS A 127 -13.60 -0.10 5.74
CA LYS A 127 -14.81 -0.35 4.93
C LYS A 127 -15.35 0.96 4.35
N GLU A 128 -15.44 2.03 5.13
CA GLU A 128 -15.85 3.36 4.66
C GLU A 128 -14.93 3.87 3.52
N HIS A 129 -13.61 3.63 3.60
CA HIS A 129 -12.69 4.00 2.51
C HIS A 129 -12.95 3.24 1.22
N VAL A 130 -13.40 1.99 1.31
CA VAL A 130 -13.71 1.14 0.16
C VAL A 130 -15.07 1.52 -0.45
N GLU A 131 -16.04 1.91 0.37
CA GLU A 131 -17.39 2.34 -0.05
C GLU A 131 -17.38 3.57 -0.97
N PHE A 132 -16.28 4.34 -1.01
CA PHE A 132 -16.06 5.41 -2.00
C PHE A 132 -16.30 4.97 -3.46
N PHE A 133 -16.07 3.69 -3.76
CA PHE A 133 -16.22 3.14 -5.11
C PHE A 133 -17.61 2.51 -5.37
N GLY A 134 -18.51 2.55 -4.39
CA GLY A 134 -19.82 1.90 -4.38
C GLY A 134 -19.90 0.74 -3.40
N ASP A 135 -20.95 -0.06 -3.50
CA ASP A 135 -21.22 -1.19 -2.60
C ASP A 135 -20.33 -2.40 -2.97
N ILE A 136 -19.12 -2.45 -2.42
CA ILE A 136 -18.15 -3.51 -2.74
C ILE A 136 -18.46 -4.77 -1.94
N ASP A 137 -18.78 -5.86 -2.64
CA ASP A 137 -18.92 -7.19 -2.03
C ASP A 137 -17.57 -7.66 -1.43
N TYR A 138 -17.58 -8.10 -0.17
CA TYR A 138 -16.45 -8.74 0.50
C TYR A 138 -16.89 -9.97 1.30
N THR A 139 -15.93 -10.79 1.73
CA THR A 139 -16.14 -11.76 2.81
C THR A 139 -15.24 -11.43 3.97
N GLU A 140 -15.78 -11.61 5.16
CA GLU A 140 -15.10 -11.40 6.41
C GLU A 140 -15.03 -12.74 7.15
N THR A 141 -13.83 -13.12 7.54
CA THR A 141 -13.61 -14.23 8.47
C THR A 141 -12.95 -13.70 9.72
N ILE A 142 -13.47 -14.07 10.89
CA ILE A 142 -12.95 -13.65 12.19
C ILE A 142 -12.34 -14.86 12.87
N ASP A 143 -11.08 -14.77 13.28
CA ASP A 143 -10.42 -15.85 14.01
C ASP A 143 -10.77 -15.85 15.52
N GLU A 144 -10.33 -16.87 16.24
CA GLU A 144 -10.60 -17.02 17.69
C GLU A 144 -10.04 -15.87 18.55
N ARG A 145 -9.16 -15.03 18.01
CA ARG A 145 -8.53 -13.89 18.68
C ARG A 145 -9.18 -12.56 18.31
N GLY A 146 -10.23 -12.59 17.49
CA GLY A 146 -10.90 -11.39 17.00
C GLY A 146 -10.15 -10.72 15.85
N PHE A 147 -9.26 -11.41 15.14
CA PHE A 147 -8.62 -10.85 13.94
C PHE A 147 -9.57 -10.99 12.75
N HIS A 148 -9.89 -9.88 12.11
CA HIS A 148 -10.75 -9.78 10.94
C HIS A 148 -9.90 -9.91 9.67
N ASP A 149 -10.17 -10.92 8.84
CA ASP A 149 -9.63 -11.06 7.48
C ASP A 149 -10.71 -10.73 6.45
N LEU A 150 -10.59 -9.54 5.84
CA LEU A 150 -11.48 -9.00 4.82
C LEU A 150 -10.93 -9.33 3.43
N ARG A 151 -11.74 -9.97 2.60
CA ARG A 151 -11.40 -10.31 1.21
C ARG A 151 -12.38 -9.63 0.26
N TYR A 152 -11.91 -8.68 -0.54
CA TYR A 152 -12.74 -7.86 -1.41
C TYR A 152 -12.86 -8.41 -2.84
N SER A 153 -13.78 -7.85 -3.63
CA SER A 153 -13.95 -8.21 -5.04
C SER A 153 -12.63 -8.15 -5.83
N SER A 154 -12.49 -9.08 -6.78
CA SER A 154 -11.37 -9.06 -7.72
C SER A 154 -11.32 -7.81 -8.61
N VAL A 155 -12.43 -7.06 -8.70
CA VAL A 155 -12.48 -5.77 -9.38
C VAL A 155 -11.62 -4.74 -8.65
N LEU A 156 -11.77 -4.63 -7.32
CA LEU A 156 -11.00 -3.71 -6.49
C LEU A 156 -9.49 -4.02 -6.60
N GLY A 157 -9.11 -5.29 -6.48
CA GLY A 157 -7.70 -5.67 -6.63
C GLY A 157 -7.14 -5.37 -8.02
N ARG A 158 -7.92 -5.54 -9.10
CA ARG A 158 -7.49 -5.12 -10.45
C ARG A 158 -7.37 -3.59 -10.58
N MET A 159 -8.25 -2.82 -9.94
CA MET A 159 -8.17 -1.35 -9.92
C MET A 159 -6.89 -0.90 -9.22
N LEU A 160 -6.60 -1.46 -8.05
CA LEU A 160 -5.38 -1.18 -7.29
C LEU A 160 -4.13 -1.60 -8.06
N GLU A 161 -4.11 -2.80 -8.64
CA GLU A 161 -3.00 -3.27 -9.48
C GLU A 161 -2.74 -2.32 -10.65
N LYS A 162 -3.79 -1.89 -11.37
CA LYS A 162 -3.67 -0.95 -12.49
C LYS A 162 -3.10 0.41 -12.05
N ARG A 163 -3.31 0.79 -10.80
CA ARG A 163 -2.73 2.00 -10.17
C ARG A 163 -1.33 1.77 -9.58
N GLY A 164 -0.75 0.58 -9.76
CA GLY A 164 0.63 0.26 -9.35
C GLY A 164 0.74 -0.53 -8.06
N PHE A 165 -0.36 -1.05 -7.50
CA PHE A 165 -0.29 -1.92 -6.32
C PHE A 165 0.39 -3.25 -6.67
N THR A 166 1.23 -3.73 -5.77
CA THR A 166 2.01 -4.95 -6.01
C THR A 166 1.18 -6.20 -5.75
N VAL A 167 1.18 -7.12 -6.71
CA VAL A 167 0.53 -8.43 -6.54
C VAL A 167 1.53 -9.46 -6.05
N GLY A 168 1.16 -10.23 -5.02
CA GLY A 168 2.04 -11.22 -4.40
C GLY A 168 2.96 -10.64 -3.33
N ASP A 169 4.19 -11.15 -3.26
CA ASP A 169 5.10 -10.85 -2.14
C ASP A 169 5.75 -9.47 -2.28
N LYS A 170 5.29 -8.50 -1.49
CA LYS A 170 5.79 -7.11 -1.46
C LYS A 170 7.24 -7.01 -0.99
N THR A 171 7.65 -7.86 -0.05
CA THR A 171 8.97 -7.80 0.59
C THR A 171 10.09 -8.33 -0.31
N VAL A 172 9.77 -9.27 -1.20
CA VAL A 172 10.69 -9.77 -2.23
C VAL A 172 10.76 -8.81 -3.40
N GLN A 173 9.61 -8.32 -3.87
CA GLN A 173 9.57 -7.41 -5.03
C GLN A 173 10.09 -6.01 -4.72
N ASN A 174 10.14 -5.63 -3.44
CA ASN A 174 10.65 -4.35 -2.92
C ASN A 174 10.16 -3.13 -3.73
N ARG A 175 8.88 -3.12 -4.10
CA ARG A 175 8.29 -1.97 -4.82
C ARG A 175 8.03 -0.82 -3.85
N GLY A 176 8.17 0.39 -4.35
CA GLY A 176 7.87 1.61 -3.61
C GLY A 176 6.40 2.05 -3.75
N ILE A 177 6.14 3.25 -3.24
CA ILE A 177 4.89 3.98 -3.47
C ILE A 177 4.74 4.31 -4.98
N PRO A 178 3.55 4.13 -5.60
CA PRO A 178 3.31 4.51 -6.99
C PRO A 178 3.45 6.00 -7.26
N ASP A 179 3.76 6.35 -8.51
CA ASP A 179 4.06 7.73 -8.92
C ASP A 179 2.93 8.73 -8.68
N PHE A 180 1.67 8.31 -8.80
CA PHE A 180 0.53 9.23 -8.58
C PHE A 180 0.44 9.70 -7.12
N ILE A 181 0.97 8.94 -6.16
CA ILE A 181 1.09 9.37 -4.77
C ILE A 181 2.45 10.06 -4.57
N LEU A 182 3.54 9.42 -5.01
CA LEU A 182 4.90 9.91 -4.78
C LEU A 182 5.13 11.31 -5.37
N ASN A 183 4.56 11.57 -6.54
CA ASN A 183 4.68 12.84 -7.28
C ASN A 183 3.35 13.60 -7.37
N GLY A 184 2.29 13.10 -6.75
CA GLY A 184 0.98 13.75 -6.74
C GLY A 184 0.90 14.95 -5.80
N PRO A 185 -0.29 15.58 -5.73
CA PRO A 185 -0.59 16.67 -4.81
C PRO A 185 -0.30 16.32 -3.33
N ILE A 186 -0.06 17.34 -2.51
CA ILE A 186 0.32 17.12 -1.10
C ILE A 186 -0.81 16.45 -0.31
N GLU A 187 -2.06 16.73 -0.68
CA GLU A 187 -3.27 16.18 -0.10
C GLU A 187 -3.32 14.65 -0.29
N VAL A 188 -2.94 14.15 -1.47
CA VAL A 188 -2.87 12.72 -1.78
C VAL A 188 -1.79 12.05 -0.92
N GLN A 189 -0.62 12.67 -0.80
CA GLN A 189 0.48 12.17 0.03
C GLN A 189 0.10 12.13 1.52
N VAL A 190 -0.62 13.15 1.99
CA VAL A 190 -1.10 13.23 3.38
C VAL A 190 -2.13 12.15 3.66
N GLU A 191 -3.08 11.89 2.75
CA GLU A 191 -4.04 10.80 2.93
C GLU A 191 -3.36 9.43 3.01
N TYR A 192 -2.32 9.20 2.19
CA TYR A 192 -1.49 8.01 2.33
C TYR A 192 -0.83 7.92 3.73
N LEU A 193 -0.18 9.00 4.19
CA LEU A 193 0.50 9.04 5.49
C LEU A 193 -0.46 8.84 6.67
N LYS A 194 -1.70 9.36 6.60
CA LYS A 194 -2.72 9.15 7.65
C LYS A 194 -3.05 7.68 7.86
N GLN A 195 -2.94 6.86 6.82
CA GLN A 195 -3.14 5.40 6.89
C GLN A 195 -1.86 4.63 7.21
N LEU A 196 -0.67 5.22 7.07
CA LEU A 196 0.59 4.60 7.49
C LEU A 196 0.63 4.37 9.01
N TRP A 197 0.14 5.33 9.79
CA TRP A 197 0.25 5.29 11.26
C TRP A 197 -0.64 4.25 11.96
N PRO A 198 -1.91 4.04 11.53
CA PRO A 198 -2.77 2.98 12.06
C PRO A 198 -2.21 1.58 11.88
N GLU A 199 -1.54 1.31 10.77
CA GLU A 199 -1.13 -0.05 10.40
C GLU A 199 0.27 -0.35 10.96
N ASP A 200 1.31 -0.07 10.18
CA ASP A 200 2.71 -0.33 10.52
C ASP A 200 3.37 0.74 11.39
N GLY A 201 2.69 1.87 11.57
CA GLY A 201 3.17 2.95 12.41
C GLY A 201 2.73 2.82 13.86
N TYR A 202 3.43 3.52 14.73
CA TYR A 202 3.03 3.72 16.10
C TYR A 202 3.56 5.05 16.63
N PHE A 203 2.89 5.54 17.66
CA PHE A 203 3.23 6.77 18.36
C PHE A 203 3.61 6.43 19.80
N ILE A 204 4.80 6.85 20.22
CA ILE A 204 5.29 6.66 21.60
C ILE A 204 5.42 8.01 22.26
N THR A 205 4.90 8.12 23.48
CA THR A 205 5.22 9.16 24.46
C THR A 205 6.02 8.50 25.60
N GLY A 206 7.31 8.76 25.65
CA GLY A 206 8.22 8.15 26.63
C GLY A 206 8.52 9.05 27.83
N VAL A 207 8.99 8.43 28.92
CA VAL A 207 9.64 9.14 30.05
C VAL A 207 10.90 9.82 29.51
N ASN A 208 11.18 11.07 29.92
CA ASN A 208 12.26 11.95 29.44
C ASN A 208 12.03 12.65 28.07
N ASN A 209 10.79 13.03 27.74
CA ASN A 209 10.47 13.81 26.51
C ASN A 209 10.85 13.12 25.18
N HIS A 210 10.95 11.79 25.17
CA HIS A 210 11.09 11.05 23.91
C HIS A 210 9.71 10.78 23.33
N THR A 211 9.23 11.71 22.48
CA THR A 211 7.99 11.53 21.73
C THR A 211 8.29 11.49 20.23
N PHE A 212 7.80 10.47 19.54
CA PHE A 212 8.06 10.28 18.12
C PHE A 212 7.01 9.39 17.45
N PHE A 213 6.86 9.57 16.15
CA PHE A 213 6.25 8.57 15.27
C PHE A 213 7.34 7.62 14.77
N ALA A 214 7.02 6.34 14.71
CA ALA A 214 7.89 5.32 14.17
C ALA A 214 7.11 4.33 13.33
N TRP A 215 7.76 3.72 12.36
CA TRP A 215 7.18 2.68 11.52
C TRP A 215 8.25 1.71 11.05
N THR A 216 7.83 0.52 10.62
CA THR A 216 8.77 -0.54 10.20
C THR A 216 8.48 -1.03 8.79
N ARG A 217 9.53 -1.46 8.10
CA ARG A 217 9.43 -2.12 6.79
C ARG A 217 10.41 -3.28 6.75
N SER A 218 10.05 -4.33 6.02
CA SER A 218 10.90 -5.50 5.85
C SER A 218 11.32 -5.67 4.38
N ALA A 219 12.58 -6.00 4.17
CA ALA A 219 13.11 -6.44 2.88
C ALA A 219 13.53 -7.90 2.96
N CYS A 220 13.43 -8.63 1.85
CA CYS A 220 13.91 -10.00 1.75
C CYS A 220 15.30 -10.01 1.09
N LEU A 221 16.28 -10.63 1.74
CA LEU A 221 17.62 -10.84 1.15
C LEU A 221 17.71 -12.18 0.42
N LEU A 222 16.98 -13.19 0.90
CA LEU A 222 17.00 -14.55 0.35
C LEU A 222 15.62 -15.19 0.57
N ASP A 223 15.03 -15.83 -0.45
CA ASP A 223 13.82 -16.63 -0.30
C ASP A 223 13.87 -17.84 -1.27
N PRO A 224 14.44 -18.99 -0.84
CA PRO A 224 14.69 -20.13 -1.71
C PRO A 224 13.49 -20.60 -2.53
N GLU A 225 12.28 -20.49 -1.99
CA GLU A 225 11.03 -20.88 -2.67
C GLU A 225 10.63 -19.89 -3.78
N LYS A 226 11.00 -18.61 -3.62
CA LYS A 226 10.57 -17.51 -4.48
C LYS A 226 11.67 -16.94 -5.36
N ASP A 227 12.92 -17.31 -5.12
CA ASP A 227 14.07 -16.81 -5.89
C ASP A 227 13.91 -17.01 -7.40
N LEU A 228 13.41 -18.18 -7.84
CA LEU A 228 13.17 -18.47 -9.27
C LEU A 228 12.07 -17.58 -9.86
N LYS A 229 11.03 -17.28 -9.07
CA LYS A 229 9.89 -16.49 -9.51
C LYS A 229 10.23 -15.01 -9.66
N TYR A 230 11.11 -14.48 -8.80
CA TYR A 230 11.44 -13.05 -8.77
C TYR A 230 12.89 -12.72 -9.13
N GLY A 231 13.71 -13.71 -9.48
CA GLY A 231 15.08 -13.52 -9.97
C GLY A 231 16.10 -13.10 -8.91
N ILE A 232 15.98 -13.60 -7.67
CA ILE A 232 16.93 -13.26 -6.58
C ILE A 232 18.30 -13.91 -6.85
N ASP A 233 19.37 -13.14 -6.72
CA ASP A 233 20.75 -13.64 -6.81
C ASP A 233 21.13 -14.50 -5.60
N ARG A 234 21.45 -15.77 -5.87
CA ARG A 234 21.81 -16.77 -4.85
C ARG A 234 23.30 -16.82 -4.53
N THR A 235 24.14 -16.07 -5.24
CA THR A 235 25.60 -16.23 -5.19
C THR A 235 26.15 -16.09 -3.77
N SER A 236 25.45 -15.37 -2.90
CA SER A 236 25.84 -15.14 -1.50
C SER A 236 24.99 -15.85 -0.45
N GLY A 237 23.97 -16.62 -0.85
CA GLY A 237 22.95 -17.16 0.07
C GLY A 237 23.53 -17.99 1.22
N GLN A 238 24.41 -18.95 0.92
CA GLN A 238 25.02 -19.82 1.94
C GLN A 238 25.86 -19.03 2.94
N LYS A 239 26.59 -18.00 2.46
CA LYS A 239 27.43 -17.14 3.31
C LYS A 239 26.59 -16.31 4.28
N ILE A 240 25.46 -15.76 3.81
CA ILE A 240 24.51 -15.03 4.68
C ILE A 240 23.95 -15.96 5.75
N LEU A 241 23.53 -17.16 5.35
CA LEU A 241 22.92 -18.13 6.26
C LEU A 241 23.90 -18.57 7.36
N SER A 242 25.13 -18.95 7.01
CA SER A 242 26.14 -19.36 7.99
C SER A 242 26.48 -18.24 8.96
N PHE A 243 26.74 -17.03 8.45
CA PHE A 243 27.08 -15.89 9.29
C PHE A 243 25.99 -15.56 10.33
N ILE A 244 24.72 -15.60 9.92
CA ILE A 244 23.59 -15.36 10.85
C ILE A 244 23.44 -16.51 11.85
N GLN A 245 23.72 -17.75 11.46
CA GLN A 245 23.64 -18.91 12.36
C GLN A 245 24.77 -18.91 13.40
N ASP A 246 25.97 -18.48 13.01
CA ASP A 246 27.16 -18.48 13.85
C ASP A 246 27.15 -17.33 14.88
N HIS A 247 26.53 -16.21 14.54
CA HIS A 247 26.56 -14.99 15.36
C HIS A 247 25.19 -14.48 15.82
N GLY A 248 24.10 -15.02 15.29
CA GLY A 248 22.74 -14.66 15.69
C GLY A 248 22.23 -15.47 16.88
N ASP A 249 21.30 -14.88 17.62
CA ASP A 249 20.63 -15.55 18.72
C ASP A 249 19.55 -16.50 18.19
N TYR A 250 19.60 -17.75 18.65
CA TYR A 250 18.53 -18.71 18.38
C TYR A 250 17.26 -18.33 19.14
N SER A 251 16.12 -18.32 18.43
CA SER A 251 14.82 -17.98 18.99
C SER A 251 13.74 -18.93 18.48
N GLU A 252 12.86 -19.36 19.38
CA GLU A 252 11.61 -20.03 19.03
C GLU A 252 10.45 -19.06 19.26
N LYS A 253 9.79 -18.63 18.18
CA LYS A 253 8.57 -17.81 18.29
C LYS A 253 7.37 -18.62 17.83
N ASN A 254 6.30 -18.59 18.62
CA ASN A 254 5.00 -19.10 18.18
C ASN A 254 4.47 -18.17 17.09
N ALA A 255 4.10 -18.70 15.92
CA ALA A 255 3.31 -17.88 15.01
C ALA A 255 1.98 -17.52 15.64
N PHE A 256 1.50 -16.33 15.29
CA PHE A 256 0.27 -15.76 15.80
C PHE A 256 -0.95 -16.67 15.58
N GLN A 257 -0.97 -17.57 14.59
CA GLN A 257 -2.18 -18.33 14.28
C GLN A 257 -2.18 -19.80 14.73
N ASN A 258 -1.05 -20.52 14.72
CA ASN A 258 -1.10 -22.00 14.74
C ASN A 258 -0.40 -22.73 15.91
N LYS A 259 0.09 -22.04 16.95
CA LYS A 259 1.02 -22.63 17.96
C LYS A 259 2.26 -23.32 17.35
N LYS A 260 2.45 -23.21 16.04
CA LYS A 260 3.62 -23.70 15.32
C LYS A 260 4.78 -22.81 15.73
N LYS A 261 5.80 -23.44 16.30
CA LYS A 261 7.06 -22.80 16.64
C LYS A 261 7.87 -22.66 15.37
N TYR A 262 8.27 -21.44 15.05
CA TYR A 262 9.19 -21.19 13.94
C TYR A 262 10.57 -21.02 14.53
N LEU A 263 11.47 -21.91 14.12
CA LEU A 263 12.87 -21.84 14.45
C LEU A 263 13.52 -20.72 13.64
N ARG A 264 14.23 -19.83 14.31
CA ARG A 264 14.89 -18.71 13.65
C ARG A 264 16.16 -18.29 14.38
N TYR A 265 17.09 -17.74 13.60
CA TYR A 265 18.25 -17.02 14.12
C TYR A 265 18.06 -15.53 13.87
N ILE A 266 18.34 -14.72 14.89
CA ILE A 266 18.15 -13.27 14.85
C ILE A 266 19.50 -12.59 15.12
N LEU A 267 19.96 -11.80 14.15
CA LEU A 267 21.12 -10.95 14.30
C LEU A 267 20.65 -9.49 14.36
N THR A 268 20.78 -8.83 15.51
CA THR A 268 20.35 -7.43 15.65
C THR A 268 21.29 -6.49 14.89
N GLY A 269 20.77 -5.34 14.44
CA GLY A 269 21.60 -4.33 13.76
C GLY A 269 22.72 -3.78 14.66
N ALA A 270 22.49 -3.73 15.97
CA ALA A 270 23.50 -3.33 16.96
C ALA A 270 24.62 -4.36 17.07
N GLU A 271 24.27 -5.64 17.11
CA GLU A 271 25.23 -6.74 17.16
C GLU A 271 26.05 -6.83 15.87
N LEU A 272 25.40 -6.72 14.70
CA LEU A 272 26.09 -6.65 13.42
C LEU A 272 27.07 -5.47 13.37
N SER A 273 26.70 -4.32 13.94
CA SER A 273 27.59 -3.14 14.05
C SER A 273 28.76 -3.34 15.00
N ARG A 274 28.59 -4.20 16.01
CA ARG A 274 29.67 -4.59 16.93
C ARG A 274 30.65 -5.54 16.24
N LEU A 275 30.13 -6.53 15.52
CA LEU A 275 30.94 -7.49 14.74
C LEU A 275 31.76 -6.80 13.65
N ALA A 276 31.18 -5.81 12.96
CA ALA A 276 31.88 -5.00 11.95
C ALA A 276 33.04 -4.14 12.48
N LYS A 277 33.23 -4.09 13.80
CA LYS A 277 34.32 -3.37 14.48
C LYS A 277 35.17 -4.29 15.36
N CYS A 278 35.01 -5.61 15.23
CA CYS A 278 35.78 -6.54 16.03
C CYS A 278 37.22 -6.68 15.49
N ASN A 279 38.13 -7.18 16.33
CA ASN A 279 39.54 -7.32 15.96
C ASN A 279 39.81 -8.54 15.06
N GLU A 280 38.82 -9.41 14.88
CA GLU A 280 38.94 -10.59 14.03
C GLU A 280 38.62 -10.20 12.59
N ASN A 281 39.67 -10.08 11.76
CA ASN A 281 39.55 -9.53 10.40
C ASN A 281 38.47 -10.22 9.57
N THR A 282 38.38 -11.56 9.60
CA THR A 282 37.40 -12.30 8.80
C THR A 282 35.96 -11.99 9.23
N VAL A 283 35.65 -12.06 10.53
CA VAL A 283 34.30 -11.76 11.05
C VAL A 283 33.94 -10.30 10.80
N SER A 284 34.89 -9.38 10.99
CA SER A 284 34.71 -7.96 10.72
C SER A 284 34.42 -7.70 9.24
N ASP A 285 35.19 -8.28 8.32
CA ASP A 285 35.00 -8.11 6.88
C ASP A 285 33.64 -8.67 6.41
N GLU A 286 33.23 -9.82 6.94
CA GLU A 286 31.93 -10.41 6.64
C GLU A 286 30.77 -9.58 7.18
N ALA A 287 30.90 -9.05 8.40
CA ALA A 287 29.91 -8.14 8.98
C ALA A 287 29.78 -6.84 8.16
N VAL A 288 30.89 -6.23 7.75
CA VAL A 288 30.90 -5.01 6.91
C VAL A 288 30.26 -5.29 5.54
N TRP A 289 30.60 -6.44 4.94
CA TRP A 289 30.00 -6.87 3.68
C TRP A 289 28.48 -7.06 3.83
N LEU A 290 28.03 -7.74 4.88
CA LEU A 290 26.60 -7.97 5.13
C LEU A 290 25.87 -6.65 5.40
N GLN A 291 26.48 -5.69 6.13
CA GLN A 291 25.92 -4.36 6.31
C GLN A 291 25.71 -3.62 4.98
N SER A 292 26.71 -3.66 4.10
CA SER A 292 26.62 -3.05 2.77
C SER A 292 25.52 -3.70 1.92
N LEU A 293 25.39 -5.04 2.00
CA LEU A 293 24.32 -5.76 1.33
C LEU A 293 22.94 -5.37 1.88
N ILE A 294 22.79 -5.25 3.20
CA ILE A 294 21.56 -4.82 3.85
C ILE A 294 21.17 -3.42 3.41
N GLU A 295 22.11 -2.47 3.44
CA GLU A 295 21.86 -1.08 3.07
C GLU A 295 21.48 -0.94 1.60
N SER A 296 22.12 -1.70 0.70
CA SER A 296 21.77 -1.71 -0.73
C SER A 296 20.40 -2.35 -1.02
N ASN A 297 19.85 -3.14 -0.10
CA ASN A 297 18.52 -3.76 -0.19
C ASN A 297 17.48 -3.09 0.71
N LYS A 298 17.71 -1.84 1.14
CA LYS A 298 16.75 -1.10 1.97
C LYS A 298 15.36 -1.03 1.30
N PRO A 299 14.26 -1.16 2.06
CA PRO A 299 12.92 -1.08 1.51
C PRO A 299 12.67 0.22 0.74
N LEU A 300 12.35 0.12 -0.56
CA LEU A 300 12.06 1.29 -1.39
C LEU A 300 10.83 2.03 -0.87
N LEU A 301 9.86 1.28 -0.34
CA LEU A 301 8.69 1.82 0.34
C LEU A 301 9.07 2.75 1.51
N MET A 302 10.00 2.33 2.38
CA MET A 302 10.48 3.17 3.49
C MET A 302 11.11 4.46 2.98
N LYS A 303 11.96 4.37 1.96
CA LYS A 303 12.60 5.54 1.35
C LYS A 303 11.57 6.52 0.77
N HIS A 304 10.53 6.00 0.13
CA HIS A 304 9.45 6.82 -0.43
C HIS A 304 8.62 7.48 0.69
N GLU A 305 8.29 6.75 1.76
CA GLU A 305 7.59 7.31 2.94
C GLU A 305 8.39 8.44 3.59
N GLN A 306 9.70 8.26 3.76
CA GLN A 306 10.58 9.33 4.24
C GLN A 306 10.60 10.53 3.29
N ALA A 307 10.55 10.30 1.98
CA ALA A 307 10.45 11.38 0.99
C ALA A 307 9.11 12.14 1.08
N LEU A 308 8.00 11.44 1.31
CA LEU A 308 6.69 12.09 1.56
C LEU A 308 6.73 12.94 2.82
N LEU A 309 7.30 12.43 3.91
CA LEU A 309 7.48 13.19 5.16
C LEU A 309 8.35 14.43 4.95
N ASN A 310 9.45 14.31 4.21
CA ASN A 310 10.31 15.45 3.91
C ASN A 310 9.57 16.56 3.14
N ARG A 311 8.61 16.21 2.27
CA ARG A 311 7.79 17.19 1.53
C ARG A 311 6.88 18.03 2.42
N ILE A 312 6.42 17.47 3.55
CA ILE A 312 5.69 18.22 4.59
C ILE A 312 6.61 18.81 5.66
N GLY A 313 7.92 18.78 5.44
CA GLY A 313 8.92 19.36 6.35
C GLY A 313 9.24 18.53 7.59
N VAL A 314 8.96 17.21 7.55
CA VAL A 314 9.23 16.27 8.64
C VAL A 314 10.52 15.51 8.33
N ALA A 315 11.54 15.70 9.16
CA ALA A 315 12.77 14.94 9.05
C ALA A 315 12.65 13.60 9.80
N SER A 316 13.21 12.54 9.20
CA SER A 316 13.23 11.19 9.78
C SER A 316 14.62 10.57 9.67
N ARG A 317 14.86 9.55 10.50
CA ARG A 317 16.04 8.70 10.46
C ARG A 317 15.60 7.24 10.54
N ASP A 318 16.36 6.37 9.91
CA ASP A 318 16.12 4.93 9.90
C ASP A 318 17.35 4.14 10.31
N SER A 319 17.10 2.90 10.70
CA SER A 319 18.13 1.94 11.08
C SER A 319 17.65 0.51 10.84
N CYS A 320 18.56 -0.39 10.51
CA CYS A 320 18.32 -1.83 10.57
C CYS A 320 18.07 -2.25 12.02
N THR A 321 16.95 -2.91 12.29
CA THR A 321 16.62 -3.44 13.62
C THR A 321 17.15 -4.84 13.79
N GLU A 322 16.79 -5.75 12.88
CA GLU A 322 17.19 -7.15 12.93
C GLU A 322 17.23 -7.81 11.55
N VAL A 323 18.11 -8.81 11.44
CA VAL A 323 18.18 -9.76 10.33
C VAL A 323 17.71 -11.10 10.86
N THR A 324 16.68 -11.67 10.26
CA THR A 324 16.08 -12.94 10.67
C THR A 324 16.29 -14.00 9.59
N ASN A 325 16.89 -15.12 9.97
CA ASN A 325 16.92 -16.35 9.20
C ASN A 325 15.81 -17.29 9.71
N TYR A 326 14.86 -17.65 8.85
CA TYR A 326 13.81 -18.63 9.13
C TYR A 326 14.26 -20.02 8.72
N CYS A 327 14.58 -20.89 9.70
CA CYS A 327 15.26 -22.15 9.43
C CYS A 327 14.46 -23.11 8.54
N GLU A 328 13.13 -23.11 8.63
CA GLU A 328 12.28 -24.02 7.86
C GLU A 328 12.28 -23.71 6.35
N THR A 329 12.30 -22.43 5.99
CA THR A 329 12.21 -21.98 4.59
C THR A 329 13.55 -21.54 4.02
N GLY A 330 14.55 -21.33 4.87
CA GLY A 330 15.83 -20.71 4.51
C GLY A 330 15.68 -19.23 4.15
N ARG A 331 14.52 -18.62 4.41
CA ARG A 331 14.27 -17.21 4.09
C ARG A 331 15.08 -16.32 5.03
N VAL A 332 15.72 -15.29 4.46
CA VAL A 332 16.40 -14.24 5.22
C VAL A 332 15.67 -12.92 4.98
N SER A 333 15.16 -12.32 6.05
CA SER A 333 14.48 -11.02 6.00
C SER A 333 15.15 -10.03 6.93
N VAL A 334 15.21 -8.78 6.50
CA VAL A 334 15.76 -7.67 7.28
C VAL A 334 14.63 -6.72 7.61
N GLN A 335 14.50 -6.38 8.89
CA GLN A 335 13.57 -5.36 9.34
C GLN A 335 14.33 -4.04 9.52
N PHE A 336 13.71 -2.97 9.03
CA PHE A 336 14.13 -1.59 9.23
C PHE A 336 13.09 -0.87 10.06
N ARG A 337 13.54 0.10 10.84
CA ARG A 337 12.68 1.04 11.56
C ARG A 337 13.08 2.46 11.21
N ALA A 338 12.08 3.27 10.87
CA ALA A 338 12.23 4.71 10.74
C ALA A 338 11.50 5.41 11.89
N VAL A 339 12.03 6.56 12.29
CA VAL A 339 11.48 7.41 13.35
C VAL A 339 11.58 8.89 12.96
N THR A 340 10.65 9.72 13.41
CA THR A 340 10.78 11.19 13.34
C THR A 340 12.01 11.66 14.14
N LYS A 341 12.76 12.64 13.62
CA LYS A 341 14.04 13.06 14.22
C LYS A 341 13.88 13.88 15.50
N SER A 342 12.84 14.69 15.59
CA SER A 342 12.61 15.61 16.71
C SER A 342 11.15 15.65 17.16
N LEU A 343 10.91 16.32 18.29
CA LEU A 343 9.56 16.61 18.78
C LEU A 343 8.78 17.52 17.83
N ASP A 344 9.46 18.45 17.16
CA ASP A 344 8.82 19.33 16.17
C ASP A 344 8.41 18.54 14.93
N ASP A 345 9.25 17.62 14.47
CA ASP A 345 8.92 16.68 13.38
C ASP A 345 7.67 15.85 13.74
N ALA A 346 7.61 15.32 14.95
CA ALA A 346 6.43 14.59 15.44
C ALA A 346 5.18 15.49 15.54
N MET A 347 5.35 16.76 15.94
CA MET A 347 4.25 17.73 16.05
C MET A 347 3.71 18.09 14.66
N ILE A 348 4.58 18.24 13.65
CA ILE A 348 4.16 18.47 12.26
C ILE A 348 3.35 17.28 11.74
N VAL A 349 3.78 16.03 12.01
CA VAL A 349 2.99 14.83 11.66
C VAL A 349 1.62 14.89 12.33
N ALA A 350 1.56 15.17 13.63
CA ALA A 350 0.30 15.27 14.38
C ALA A 350 -0.65 16.34 13.82
N LEU A 351 -0.10 17.45 13.31
CA LEU A 351 -0.85 18.55 12.73
C LEU A 351 -1.38 18.25 11.33
N ILE A 352 -0.58 17.63 10.46
CA ILE A 352 -0.87 17.49 9.03
C ILE A 352 -1.44 16.10 8.70
N ALA A 353 -0.83 15.04 9.24
CA ALA A 353 -1.12 13.66 8.90
C ALA A 353 -1.51 12.84 10.15
N LEU A 354 -2.51 13.34 10.89
CA LEU A 354 -3.01 12.70 12.11
C LEU A 354 -3.50 11.26 11.82
N PRO A 355 -3.17 10.25 12.66
CA PRO A 355 -3.59 8.87 12.43
C PRO A 355 -5.10 8.74 12.19
N ASP A 356 -5.44 7.94 11.18
CA ASP A 356 -6.83 7.56 10.90
C ASP A 356 -7.26 6.32 11.70
N ASP A 357 -7.11 6.45 13.01
CA ASP A 357 -7.36 5.41 14.01
C ASP A 357 -7.81 6.09 15.30
N LYS A 358 -8.89 5.63 15.93
CA LYS A 358 -9.46 6.32 17.10
C LYS A 358 -8.49 6.34 18.28
N THR A 359 -7.87 5.21 18.60
CA THR A 359 -7.03 5.05 19.78
C THR A 359 -5.71 5.81 19.67
N LYS A 360 -4.98 5.65 18.56
CA LYS A 360 -3.73 6.35 18.26
C LYS A 360 -3.97 7.84 18.10
N ARG A 361 -5.06 8.25 17.47
CA ARG A 361 -5.46 9.67 17.36
C ARG A 361 -5.61 10.30 18.73
N MET A 362 -6.33 9.66 19.66
CA MET A 362 -6.52 10.21 21.01
C MET A 362 -5.20 10.40 21.76
N LYS A 363 -4.29 9.42 21.71
CA LYS A 363 -2.95 9.54 22.31
C LYS A 363 -2.16 10.72 21.75
N VAL A 364 -2.25 10.95 20.44
CA VAL A 364 -1.59 12.09 19.80
C VAL A 364 -2.23 13.40 20.25
N ILE A 365 -3.57 13.47 20.30
CA ILE A 365 -4.29 14.67 20.76
C ILE A 365 -3.92 15.03 22.20
N GLU A 366 -3.91 14.06 23.13
CA GLU A 366 -3.51 14.26 24.52
C GLU A 366 -2.09 14.82 24.63
N TRP A 367 -1.16 14.26 23.86
CA TRP A 367 0.21 14.76 23.81
C TRP A 367 0.29 16.19 23.28
N VAL A 368 -0.35 16.48 22.14
CA VAL A 368 -0.37 17.84 21.57
C VAL A 368 -0.97 18.83 22.56
N GLN A 369 -2.01 18.43 23.29
CA GLN A 369 -2.62 19.25 24.34
C GLN A 369 -1.67 19.54 25.50
N SER A 370 -0.79 18.61 25.86
CA SER A 370 0.22 18.80 26.89
C SER A 370 1.38 19.72 26.47
N GLU A 371 1.57 19.92 25.16
CA GLU A 371 2.69 20.67 24.55
C GLU A 371 2.22 22.00 23.91
N GLN A 372 1.26 22.71 24.52
CA GLN A 372 0.62 23.91 23.94
C GLN A 372 1.59 24.95 23.35
N ALA A 373 2.68 25.28 24.05
CA ALA A 373 3.64 26.27 23.58
C ALA A 373 4.33 25.81 22.27
N ARG A 374 4.68 24.53 22.17
CA ARG A 374 5.25 23.95 20.94
C ARG A 374 4.18 23.86 19.85
N TYR A 375 2.98 23.42 20.20
CA TYR A 375 1.84 23.35 19.28
C TYR A 375 1.60 24.70 18.60
N GLN A 376 1.45 25.79 19.35
CA GLN A 376 1.16 27.11 18.77
C GLN A 376 2.29 27.61 17.85
N ARG A 377 3.55 27.39 18.24
CA ARG A 377 4.71 27.73 17.41
C ARG A 377 4.70 26.93 16.10
N VAL A 378 4.68 25.60 16.18
CA VAL A 378 4.74 24.72 15.00
C VAL A 378 3.50 24.89 14.12
N ARG A 379 2.32 25.06 14.70
CA ARG A 379 1.07 25.37 14.00
C ARG A 379 1.21 26.61 13.12
N SER A 380 1.78 27.68 13.67
CA SER A 380 2.01 28.92 12.93
C SER A 380 2.99 28.72 11.77
N GLU A 381 4.06 27.95 11.99
CA GLU A 381 5.03 27.59 10.93
C GLU A 381 4.39 26.74 9.81
N VAL A 382 3.54 25.77 10.17
CA VAL A 382 2.82 24.89 9.23
C VAL A 382 1.82 25.70 8.38
N LEU A 383 1.05 26.60 9.00
CA LEU A 383 0.13 27.48 8.29
C LEU A 383 0.86 28.47 7.37
N ALA A 384 2.00 29.02 7.81
CA ALA A 384 2.81 29.92 6.99
C ALA A 384 3.37 29.22 5.73
N LYS A 385 3.54 27.89 5.76
CA LYS A 385 3.92 27.07 4.61
C LYS A 385 2.73 26.68 3.72
N GLY A 386 1.51 27.07 4.08
CA GLY A 386 0.30 26.82 3.29
C GLY A 386 -0.31 25.43 3.47
N PHE A 387 0.13 24.65 4.47
CA PHE A 387 -0.43 23.32 4.70
C PHE A 387 -1.76 23.40 5.46
N ARG A 388 -2.69 22.51 5.10
CA ARG A 388 -3.93 22.30 5.85
C ARG A 388 -3.63 21.53 7.13
N ILE A 389 -4.23 22.00 8.23
CA ILE A 389 -4.15 21.33 9.54
C ILE A 389 -5.33 20.36 9.68
N ALA A 390 -5.03 19.11 10.04
CA ALA A 390 -6.00 18.08 10.40
C ALA A 390 -6.44 18.19 11.87
N LEU A 391 -5.54 18.64 12.77
CA LEU A 391 -5.82 18.81 14.20
C LEU A 391 -5.93 20.29 14.60
N ASP A 392 -7.13 20.85 14.53
CA ASP A 392 -7.41 22.19 15.04
C ASP A 392 -7.95 22.11 16.47
N LEU A 393 -7.04 22.25 17.45
CA LEU A 393 -7.44 22.42 18.84
C LEU A 393 -7.95 23.85 18.98
N LYS A 394 -9.26 24.03 19.13
CA LYS A 394 -9.79 25.33 19.55
C LYS A 394 -9.08 25.74 20.85
N PRO A 395 -8.55 26.97 20.96
CA PRO A 395 -7.98 27.43 22.21
C PRO A 395 -9.06 27.34 23.29
N TRP A 396 -8.73 26.68 24.39
CA TRP A 396 -9.54 26.76 25.60
C TRP A 396 -9.44 28.22 26.07
N MET A 397 -10.53 28.97 25.93
CA MET A 397 -10.65 30.34 26.45
C MET A 397 -10.64 30.34 27.96
#